data_AF-A0A531KF89-F1
#
_entry.id   AF-A0A531KF89-F1
#
_cell.length_a   1.000
_cell.length_b   1.000
_cell.length_c   1.000
_cell.angle_alpha   90.00
_cell.angle_beta   90.00
_cell.angle_gamma   90.00
#
_symmetry.space_group_name_H-M   'P 1'
#
loop_
_entity.id
_entity.type
_entity.pdbx_description
1 polymer ?
#
loop_
_entity_poly.entity_id
_entity_poly.type
_entity_poly.pdbx_seq_one_letter_code
_entity_poly.pdbx_strand_id
1 'polypeptide(L)' 'MHWHGASATTAMTHLAIQESLDGKPVEWLEKVSDEQYRS' A
#
# COMPACT_ATOMS: atom_id res chain seq x y z
N MET A 1 -3.93 3.59 9.05
CA MET A 1 -3.08 2.60 8.36
C MET A 1 -3.82 2.10 7.15
N HIS A 2 -3.18 2.02 5.98
CA HIS A 2 -3.82 1.52 4.76
C HIS A 2 -2.81 0.79 3.89
N TRP A 3 -3.31 -0.09 3.04
CA TRP A 3 -2.57 -0.71 1.95
C TRP A 3 -3.46 -0.68 0.70
N HIS A 4 -2.84 -0.73 -0.47
CA HIS A 4 -3.53 -0.85 -1.74
C HIS A 4 -2.69 -1.73 -2.66
N GLY A 5 -3.34 -2.57 -3.46
CA GLY A 5 -2.65 -3.54 -4.29
C GLY A 5 -3.56 -4.11 -5.37
N ALA A 6 -2.96 -4.91 -6.25
CA ALA A 6 -3.71 -5.76 -7.16
C ALA A 6 -4.61 -6.74 -6.38
N SER A 7 -5.60 -7.30 -7.06
CA SER A 7 -6.29 -8.49 -6.54
C SER A 7 -5.47 -9.75 -6.84
N ALA A 8 -5.86 -10.89 -6.29
CA ALA A 8 -5.15 -12.16 -6.48
C ALA A 8 -5.07 -12.62 -7.96
N THR A 9 -5.97 -12.15 -8.82
CA THR A 9 -6.11 -12.64 -10.20
C THR A 9 -6.04 -11.54 -11.26
N THR A 10 -5.97 -10.26 -10.86
CA THR A 10 -6.01 -9.14 -11.80
C THR A 10 -4.97 -8.09 -11.42
N ALA A 11 -4.09 -7.73 -12.36
CA ALA A 11 -3.08 -6.71 -12.17
C ALA A 11 -3.71 -5.31 -12.02
N MET A 12 -3.06 -4.46 -11.24
CA MET A 12 -3.46 -3.07 -10.99
C MET A 12 -2.34 -2.13 -11.40
N THR A 13 -2.70 -0.97 -11.96
CA THR A 13 -1.80 0.17 -12.20
C THR A 13 -2.37 1.36 -11.48
N HIS A 14 -1.54 2.09 -10.73
CA HIS A 14 -1.93 3.36 -10.12
C HIS A 14 -0.80 4.38 -10.20
N LEU A 15 -1.19 5.65 -10.11
CA LEU A 15 -0.29 6.76 -9.88
C LEU A 15 -0.39 7.15 -8.41
N ALA A 16 0.74 7.15 -7.71
CA ALA A 16 0.83 7.62 -6.32
C ALA A 16 1.41 9.04 -6.30
N ILE A 17 0.71 9.97 -5.65
CA ILE A 17 1.17 11.35 -5.42
C ILE A 17 0.98 11.63 -3.93
N GLN A 18 2.06 12.04 -3.28
CA GLN A 18 2.09 12.34 -1.85
C GLN A 18 3.15 13.39 -1.57
N GLU A 19 2.84 14.30 -0.65
CA GLU A 19 3.76 15.34 -0.19
C GLU A 19 4.74 14.76 0.85
N SER A 20 5.91 15.38 0.98
CA SER A 20 6.88 15.00 2.01
C SER A 20 6.78 15.94 3.21
N LEU A 21 6.64 15.37 4.41
CA LEU A 21 6.78 16.10 5.66
C LEU A 21 8.09 15.66 6.33
N ASP A 22 8.93 16.60 6.77
CA ASP A 22 10.24 16.30 7.40
C ASP A 22 11.13 15.36 6.57
N GLY A 23 11.08 15.49 5.23
CA GLY A 23 11.83 14.64 4.31
C GLY A 23 11.33 13.21 4.18
N LYS A 24 10.19 12.85 4.79
CA LYS A 24 9.57 11.53 4.70
C LYS A 24 8.12 11.61 4.18
N PRO A 25 7.83 11.00 3.03
CA PRO A 25 6.46 10.93 2.50
C PRO A 25 5.65 9.73 3.03
N VAL A 26 6.30 8.79 3.73
CA VAL A 26 5.66 7.57 4.26
C VAL A 26 6.44 7.05 5.48
N GLU A 27 5.72 6.42 6.40
CA GLU A 27 6.28 5.57 7.44
C GLU A 27 5.83 4.12 7.14
N TRP A 28 6.79 3.21 7.01
CA TRP A 28 6.50 1.81 6.69
C TRP A 28 6.20 1.01 7.96
N LEU A 29 5.27 0.08 7.83
CA LEU A 29 4.77 -0.75 8.92
C LEU A 29 5.01 -2.23 8.60
N GLU A 30 4.36 -3.12 9.35
CA GLU A 30 4.36 -4.54 9.08
C GLU A 30 3.83 -4.88 7.68
N LYS A 31 4.25 -6.04 7.17
CA LYS A 31 3.68 -6.60 5.95
C LYS A 31 2.23 -6.99 6.19
N VAL A 32 1.39 -6.68 5.21
CA VAL A 32 0.03 -7.22 5.13
C VAL A 32 0.12 -8.75 5.10
N SER A 33 -0.60 -9.41 6.00
CA SER A 33 -0.65 -10.86 6.04
C SER A 33 -1.53 -11.41 4.91
N ASP A 34 -1.32 -12.67 4.57
CA ASP A 34 -2.18 -13.40 3.63
C ASP A 34 -3.66 -13.39 4.02
N GLU A 35 -3.96 -13.38 5.33
CA GLU A 35 -5.33 -13.28 5.83
C GLU A 35 -5.92 -11.89 5.61
N GLN A 36 -5.16 -10.84 5.93
CA GLN A 36 -5.56 -9.44 5.71
C GLN A 36 -5.70 -9.10 4.22
N TYR A 37 -4.92 -9.74 3.35
CA TYR A 37 -5.03 -9.56 1.91
C TYR A 37 -6.31 -10.17 1.32
N ARG A 38 -6.89 -11.18 1.99
CA ARG A 38 -8.07 -11.92 1.51
C ARG A 38 -9.41 -11.39 2.05
N SER A 39 -9.40 -10.50 3.04
CA SER A 39 -10.60 -9.86 3.61
C SER A 39 -11.07 -8.68 2.78
#